data_AF-A0A3C0W0V8-F1
#
_entry.id   AF-A0A3C0W0V8-F1
#
_cell.length_a   1.000
_cell.length_b   1.000
_cell.length_c   1.000
_cell.angle_alpha   90.00
_cell.angle_beta   90.00
_cell.angle_gamma   90.00
#
_symmetry.space_group_name_H-M   'P 1'
#
loop_
_entity.id
_entity.type
_entity.pdbx_description
1 polymer ?
#
loop_
_entity_poly.entity_id
_entity_poly.type
_entity_poly.pdbx_seq_one_letter_code
_entity_poly.pdbx_strand_id
1 'polypeptide(L)'
;MWCAPIALGQIKLHLKPGAGETSIVTASDLPNRGLAVVWRANESAFKNGDWSPVHAFPVKKHAKAGLPLYNAGKNSAFFRLSWQYISLPDQLAWIPPGRFQMGSPEDEPGRFMDEGPTLKAVVPHGFWMDRYEVTQKNYLNLMGENPSNTEFSPDMPVNRVTWHEAVEYCMRMTDSKRSAGLLPKGYVYRLPTEAEWEYACRAGTKGAYSYGDSADKLSE
;
A
#
# COMPACT_ATOMS: atom_id res chain seq x y z
N MET A 1 17.53 -22.59 11.65
CA MET A 1 18.26 -22.72 10.38
C MET A 1 17.96 -24.11 9.86
N TRP A 2 17.13 -24.25 8.82
CA TRP A 2 16.97 -25.47 8.01
C TRP A 2 16.23 -25.10 6.72
N CYS A 3 16.56 -25.81 5.64
CA CYS A 3 16.31 -25.48 4.25
C CYS A 3 15.46 -26.57 3.57
N ALA A 4 14.88 -26.25 2.40
CA ALA A 4 14.25 -27.09 1.36
C ALA A 4 12.69 -27.18 1.34
N PRO A 5 12.02 -27.34 0.16
CA PRO A 5 12.56 -27.65 -1.17
C PRO A 5 12.24 -26.64 -2.32
N ILE A 6 13.21 -26.56 -3.24
CA ILE A 6 13.16 -26.24 -4.69
C ILE A 6 12.12 -25.21 -5.18
N ALA A 7 12.56 -23.96 -5.31
CA ALA A 7 12.22 -23.05 -6.41
C ALA A 7 13.21 -21.86 -6.42
N LEU A 8 13.96 -21.71 -7.52
CA LEU A 8 14.74 -20.53 -7.95
C LEU A 8 15.31 -19.60 -6.85
N GLY A 9 16.61 -19.71 -6.53
CA GLY A 9 17.34 -18.68 -5.76
C GLY A 9 17.04 -18.70 -4.26
N GLN A 10 17.89 -19.39 -3.48
CA GLN A 10 17.79 -19.37 -2.02
C GLN A 10 18.19 -18.00 -1.46
N ILE A 11 17.21 -17.19 -1.06
CA ILE A 11 17.46 -15.97 -0.28
C ILE A 11 17.41 -16.32 1.21
N LYS A 12 18.48 -15.99 1.93
CA LYS A 12 18.58 -16.21 3.37
C LYS A 12 17.79 -15.13 4.12
N LEU A 13 16.62 -15.48 4.65
CA LEU A 13 15.82 -14.58 5.51
C LEU A 13 16.47 -14.50 6.90
N HIS A 14 17.01 -13.34 7.27
CA HIS A 14 17.56 -13.11 8.61
C HIS A 14 16.50 -12.49 9.53
N LEU A 15 15.72 -13.31 10.23
CA LEU A 15 14.82 -12.83 11.28
C LEU A 15 15.64 -12.54 12.55
N LYS A 16 15.87 -11.27 12.86
CA LYS A 16 16.42 -10.86 14.17
C LYS A 16 15.26 -10.60 15.14
N PRO A 17 15.24 -11.23 16.33
CA PRO A 17 14.37 -10.79 17.41
C PRO A 17 14.85 -9.41 17.88
N GLY A 18 14.06 -8.37 17.63
CA GLY A 18 14.25 -7.08 18.30
C GLY A 18 13.57 -7.11 19.67
N ALA A 19 14.18 -6.49 20.68
CA ALA A 19 13.46 -6.15 21.90
C ALA A 19 12.38 -5.11 21.54
N GLY A 20 11.16 -5.59 21.23
CA GLY A 20 10.05 -4.75 20.75
C GLY A 20 9.74 -4.91 19.25
N GLU A 21 8.94 -5.93 18.93
CA GLU A 21 7.90 -6.02 17.88
C GLU A 21 8.19 -6.01 16.37
N THR A 22 9.43 -5.94 15.85
CA THR A 22 9.64 -6.02 14.38
C THR A 22 10.86 -6.85 14.00
N SER A 23 10.70 -7.82 13.09
CA SER A 23 11.82 -8.55 12.46
C SER A 23 12.04 -8.06 11.05
N ILE A 24 13.28 -7.70 10.72
CA ILE A 24 13.63 -7.18 9.39
C ILE A 24 13.96 -8.35 8.46
N VAL A 25 13.25 -8.47 7.35
CA VAL A 25 13.66 -9.33 6.24
C VAL A 25 14.50 -8.50 5.28
N THR A 26 15.76 -8.90 5.12
CA THR A 26 16.65 -8.37 4.08
C THR A 26 16.84 -9.44 3.03
N ALA A 27 16.59 -9.10 1.76
CA ALA A 27 16.80 -10.00 0.63
C ALA A 27 17.79 -9.31 -0.33
N SER A 28 18.99 -9.88 -0.44
CA SER A 28 20.12 -9.33 -1.20
C SER A 28 19.92 -9.40 -2.71
N ASP A 29 19.11 -10.35 -3.18
CA ASP A 29 18.99 -10.73 -4.61
C ASP A 29 17.57 -10.54 -5.14
N LEU A 30 16.96 -9.43 -4.73
CA LEU A 30 15.62 -9.04 -5.12
C LEU A 30 15.61 -8.50 -6.57
N PRO A 31 14.70 -8.99 -7.45
CA PRO A 31 14.53 -8.44 -8.81
C PRO A 31 14.32 -6.93 -8.81
N ASN A 32 14.72 -6.19 -9.84
CA ASN A 32 14.52 -4.72 -9.83
C ASN A 32 13.05 -4.28 -10.04
N ARG A 33 12.12 -5.22 -10.20
CA ARG A 33 10.69 -4.98 -10.48
C ARG A 33 9.83 -6.08 -9.85
N GLY A 34 8.60 -5.73 -9.49
CA GLY A 34 7.60 -6.65 -8.95
C GLY A 34 7.32 -6.46 -7.46
N LEU A 35 6.72 -7.48 -6.86
CA LEU A 35 6.30 -7.50 -5.46
C LEU A 35 6.90 -8.71 -4.74
N ALA A 36 7.58 -8.46 -3.63
CA ALA A 36 8.00 -9.49 -2.70
C ALA A 36 6.84 -9.78 -1.76
N VAL A 37 6.35 -11.01 -1.76
CA VAL A 37 5.23 -11.47 -0.92
C VAL A 37 5.74 -12.42 0.13
N VAL A 38 5.47 -12.10 1.39
CA VAL A 38 5.71 -12.95 2.53
C VAL A 38 4.43 -13.74 2.81
N TRP A 39 4.58 -15.04 2.89
CA TRP A 39 3.50 -15.97 3.20
C TRP A 39 3.74 -16.58 4.57
N ARG A 40 2.66 -16.87 5.27
CA ARG A 40 2.65 -17.63 6.52
C ARG A 40 1.92 -18.94 6.28
N ALA A 41 2.43 -20.03 6.84
CA ALA A 41 1.72 -21.30 6.86
C ALA A 41 0.48 -21.19 7.78
N ASN A 42 -0.66 -21.71 7.32
CA ASN A 42 -1.92 -21.62 8.08
C ASN A 42 -1.94 -22.52 9.34
N GLU A 43 -1.13 -23.58 9.36
CA GLU A 43 -0.97 -24.49 10.50
C GLU A 43 0.50 -24.56 10.99
N SER A 44 0.69 -24.94 12.26
CA SER A 44 2.02 -25.15 12.86
C SER A 44 2.75 -26.39 12.32
N ALA A 45 2.03 -27.28 11.64
CA ALA A 45 2.58 -28.40 10.91
C ALA A 45 2.45 -28.13 9.40
N PHE A 46 3.55 -28.33 8.66
CA PHE A 46 3.56 -28.28 7.20
C PHE A 46 2.73 -29.44 6.63
N LYS A 47 1.40 -29.32 6.66
CA LYS A 47 0.48 -30.25 6.01
C LYS A 47 -0.18 -29.51 4.85
N ASN A 48 0.05 -30.02 3.65
CA ASN A 48 -0.63 -29.66 2.40
C ASN A 48 -0.30 -28.32 1.74
N GLY A 49 0.74 -27.60 2.18
CA GLY A 49 1.22 -26.42 1.45
C GLY A 49 0.18 -25.30 1.37
N ASP A 50 -0.65 -25.16 2.39
CA ASP A 50 -1.61 -24.07 2.51
C ASP A 50 -0.92 -22.81 3.07
N TRP A 51 -0.91 -21.74 2.28
CA TRP A 51 -0.15 -20.53 2.53
C TRP A 51 -1.04 -19.30 2.36
N SER A 52 -1.09 -18.46 3.40
CA SER A 52 -1.75 -17.17 3.31
C SER A 52 -0.71 -16.05 3.15
N PRO A 53 -0.93 -15.09 2.23
CA PRO A 53 -0.09 -13.91 2.15
C PRO A 53 -0.32 -13.07 3.41
N VAL A 54 0.76 -12.67 4.07
CA VAL A 54 0.70 -11.85 5.30
C VAL A 54 1.29 -10.46 5.11
N HIS A 55 2.18 -10.31 4.15
CA HIS A 55 2.77 -9.02 3.83
C HIS A 55 3.26 -9.02 2.39
N ALA A 56 3.28 -7.85 1.78
CA ALA A 56 3.90 -7.67 0.49
C ALA A 56 4.61 -6.32 0.46
N PHE A 57 5.65 -6.17 -0.35
CA PHE A 57 6.38 -4.90 -0.50
C PHE A 57 7.04 -4.82 -1.88
N PRO A 58 7.18 -3.61 -2.46
CA PRO A 58 7.82 -3.42 -3.75
C PRO A 58 9.25 -3.90 -3.71
N VAL A 59 9.63 -4.58 -4.79
CA VAL A 59 11.00 -5.04 -4.93
C VAL A 59 11.86 -3.86 -5.41
N LYS A 60 12.77 -3.39 -4.55
CA LYS A 60 13.87 -2.48 -4.92
C LYS A 60 15.19 -3.20 -4.68
N LYS A 61 16.23 -2.87 -5.45
CA LYS A 61 17.59 -3.36 -5.18
C LYS A 61 17.96 -3.01 -3.73
N HIS A 62 18.35 -4.02 -2.93
CA HIS A 62 18.62 -3.89 -1.50
C HIS A 62 17.42 -3.47 -0.61
N ALA A 63 16.18 -3.69 -1.04
CA ALA A 63 15.02 -3.40 -0.20
C ALA A 63 15.08 -4.17 1.12
N LYS A 64 14.97 -3.42 2.23
CA LYS A 64 14.74 -3.96 3.57
C LYS A 64 13.25 -3.81 3.85
N ALA A 65 12.57 -4.91 4.18
CA ALA A 65 11.20 -4.86 4.66
C ALA A 65 11.18 -5.24 6.13
N GLY A 66 10.73 -4.32 6.99
CA GLY A 66 10.38 -4.63 8.37
C GLY A 66 9.06 -5.41 8.37
N LEU A 67 9.07 -6.63 8.88
CA LEU A 67 7.85 -7.37 9.18
C LEU A 67 7.56 -7.22 10.67
N PRO A 68 6.42 -6.63 11.07
CA PRO A 68 5.97 -6.78 12.44
C PRO A 68 5.66 -8.27 12.66
N LEU A 69 6.56 -8.96 13.38
CA LEU A 69 6.32 -10.32 13.84
C LEU A 69 5.80 -10.21 15.27
N TYR A 70 4.49 -10.36 15.42
CA TYR A 70 3.90 -10.49 16.74
C TYR A 70 4.30 -11.84 17.33
N ASN A 71 4.77 -11.83 18.58
CA ASN A 71 5.18 -13.03 19.30
C ASN A 71 3.93 -13.88 19.59
N ALA A 72 3.64 -14.86 18.75
CA ALA A 72 2.50 -15.76 18.92
C ALA A 72 2.80 -16.86 19.97
N GLY A 73 3.28 -16.48 21.16
CA GLY A 73 3.54 -17.41 22.26
C GLY A 73 4.33 -18.67 21.86
N LYS A 74 4.14 -19.76 22.60
CA LYS A 74 4.72 -21.07 22.27
C LYS A 74 4.04 -21.65 21.01
N ASN A 75 4.41 -21.19 19.82
CA ASN A 75 4.16 -21.86 18.54
C ASN A 75 5.00 -21.21 17.41
N SER A 76 5.93 -21.97 16.85
CA SER A 76 6.71 -21.55 15.68
C SER A 76 5.80 -21.45 14.44
N ALA A 77 5.90 -20.35 13.68
CA ALA A 77 5.25 -20.19 12.38
C ALA A 77 6.29 -20.30 11.25
N PHE A 78 5.93 -20.99 10.16
CA PHE A 78 6.75 -21.05 8.96
C PHE A 78 6.42 -19.89 8.02
N PHE A 79 7.45 -19.27 7.44
CA PHE A 79 7.32 -18.21 6.45
C PHE A 79 8.05 -18.59 5.16
N ARG A 80 7.51 -18.17 4.01
CA ARG A 80 8.22 -18.19 2.73
C ARG A 80 8.16 -16.82 2.07
N LEU A 81 9.15 -16.54 1.23
CA LEU A 81 9.18 -15.37 0.37
C LEU A 81 8.96 -15.82 -1.07
N SER A 82 8.09 -15.15 -1.81
CA SER A 82 7.95 -15.32 -3.27
C SER A 82 7.99 -13.96 -3.96
N TRP A 83 8.44 -13.94 -5.21
CA TRP A 83 8.34 -12.77 -6.10
C TRP A 83 7.16 -12.95 -7.04
N GLN A 84 6.36 -11.90 -7.13
CA GLN A 84 5.36 -11.76 -8.19
C GLN A 84 5.85 -10.67 -9.13
N TYR A 85 6.04 -11.01 -10.40
CA TYR A 85 6.28 -10.01 -11.43
C TYR A 85 4.97 -9.27 -11.65
N ILE A 86 4.82 -8.14 -10.97
CA ILE A 86 3.72 -7.23 -11.21
C ILE A 86 4.31 -6.02 -11.93
N SER A 87 3.88 -5.82 -13.17
CA SER A 87 4.07 -4.54 -13.85
C SER A 87 2.98 -3.60 -13.38
N LEU A 88 3.09 -3.12 -12.14
CA LEU A 88 2.24 -2.02 -11.70
C LEU A 88 2.64 -0.79 -12.52
N PRO A 89 1.67 0.01 -12.98
CA PRO A 89 2.00 1.23 -13.69
C PRO A 89 2.87 2.12 -12.78
N ASP A 90 3.90 2.74 -13.36
CA ASP A 90 4.88 3.56 -12.62
C ASP A 90 4.21 4.64 -11.74
N GLN A 91 2.96 4.99 -12.03
CA GLN A 91 2.15 5.98 -11.31
C GLN A 91 1.72 5.58 -9.89
N LEU A 92 1.79 4.31 -9.49
CA LEU A 92 1.42 3.88 -8.12
C LEU A 92 2.61 4.01 -7.15
N ALA A 93 2.35 4.57 -5.96
CA ALA A 93 3.29 4.59 -4.83
C ALA A 93 2.95 3.51 -3.81
N TRP A 94 3.97 2.83 -3.29
CA TRP A 94 3.83 1.91 -2.17
C TRP A 94 3.77 2.68 -0.85
N ILE A 95 2.71 2.43 -0.09
CA ILE A 95 2.49 2.98 1.25
C ILE A 95 2.70 1.84 2.26
N PRO A 96 3.75 1.89 3.11
CA PRO A 96 4.04 0.82 4.07
C PRO A 96 3.01 0.82 5.21
N PRO A 97 2.71 -0.33 5.83
CA PRO A 97 1.87 -0.36 7.02
C PRO A 97 2.52 0.45 8.15
N GLY A 98 1.69 0.96 9.05
CA GLY A 98 2.18 1.77 10.16
C GLY A 98 1.09 2.24 11.10
N ARG A 99 1.50 3.09 12.03
CA ARG A 99 0.63 3.75 13.00
C ARG A 99 0.86 5.25 12.89
N PHE A 100 -0.19 6.02 12.99
CA PHE A 100 -0.10 7.48 12.95
C PHE A 100 -1.18 8.12 13.81
N GLN A 101 -1.06 9.44 13.96
CA GLN A 101 -2.04 10.27 14.64
C GLN A 101 -2.97 10.85 13.56
N MET A 102 -4.23 10.42 13.58
CA MET A 102 -5.27 10.81 12.63
C MET A 102 -6.11 11.96 13.19
N GLY A 103 -6.49 12.91 12.35
CA GLY A 103 -7.15 14.17 12.74
C GLY A 103 -6.16 15.26 13.15
N SER A 104 -6.67 16.41 13.56
CA SER A 104 -5.88 17.60 13.93
C SER A 104 -5.93 17.89 15.44
N PRO A 105 -4.86 18.48 16.03
CA PRO A 105 -4.86 19.02 17.40
C PRO A 105 -5.91 20.12 17.60
N GLU A 106 -6.43 20.27 18.83
CA GLU A 106 -7.48 21.26 19.13
C GLU A 106 -7.06 22.71 18.85
N ASP A 107 -5.77 23.00 18.92
CA ASP A 107 -5.17 24.32 18.71
C ASP A 107 -4.61 24.55 17.29
N GLU A 108 -4.82 23.61 16.35
CA GLU A 108 -4.36 23.74 14.97
C GLU A 108 -5.14 24.83 14.22
N PRO A 109 -4.47 25.86 13.66
CA PRO A 109 -5.14 26.91 12.91
C PRO A 109 -5.86 26.36 11.67
N GLY A 110 -7.13 26.73 11.48
CA GLY A 110 -7.93 26.31 10.33
C GLY A 110 -8.64 24.96 10.48
N ARG A 111 -8.44 24.27 11.61
CA ARG A 111 -9.15 23.04 11.97
C ARG A 111 -10.67 23.22 11.98
N PHE A 112 -11.38 22.27 11.40
CA PHE A 112 -12.83 22.10 11.54
C PHE A 112 -13.22 21.19 12.71
N MET A 113 -14.50 21.27 13.11
CA MET A 113 -15.02 20.59 14.31
C MET A 113 -15.01 19.06 14.21
N ASP A 114 -15.09 18.52 12.99
CA ASP A 114 -15.13 17.10 12.65
C ASP A 114 -13.75 16.46 12.49
N GLU A 115 -12.67 17.24 12.58
CA GLU A 115 -11.29 16.72 12.46
C GLU A 115 -10.72 16.17 13.79
N GLY A 116 -11.54 16.06 14.83
CA GLY A 116 -11.10 15.54 16.13
C GLY A 116 -12.13 14.64 16.81
N PRO A 117 -11.78 14.04 17.97
CA PRO A 117 -10.47 14.14 18.61
C PRO A 117 -9.39 13.42 17.79
N THR A 118 -8.14 13.78 18.03
CA THR A 118 -7.02 13.11 17.37
C THR A 118 -6.94 11.64 17.84
N LEU A 119 -6.96 10.69 16.90
CA LEU A 119 -6.98 9.24 17.20
C LEU A 119 -5.70 8.53 16.76
N LYS A 120 -5.26 7.54 17.53
CA LYS A 120 -4.16 6.64 17.12
C LYS A 120 -4.68 5.61 16.13
N ALA A 121 -4.52 5.89 14.84
CA ALA A 121 -4.95 5.01 13.76
C ALA A 121 -3.85 4.00 13.38
N VAL A 122 -4.27 2.86 12.81
CA VAL A 122 -3.41 1.78 12.36
C VAL A 122 -3.72 1.48 10.91
N VAL A 123 -2.69 1.48 10.07
CA VAL A 123 -2.71 0.94 8.70
C VAL A 123 -2.08 -0.46 8.78
N PRO A 124 -2.88 -1.53 8.88
CA PRO A 124 -2.37 -2.87 9.22
C PRO A 124 -1.62 -3.55 8.08
N HIS A 125 -1.91 -3.15 6.84
CA HIS A 125 -1.31 -3.71 5.64
C HIS A 125 -0.83 -2.57 4.75
N GLY A 126 0.33 -2.76 4.12
CA GLY A 126 0.77 -1.82 3.11
C GLY A 126 -0.10 -1.94 1.86
N PHE A 127 -0.24 -0.84 1.15
CA PHE A 127 -1.10 -0.73 -0.02
C PHE A 127 -0.44 0.13 -1.09
N TRP A 128 -0.99 0.09 -2.30
CA TRP A 128 -0.57 0.96 -3.38
C TRP A 128 -1.60 2.07 -3.57
N MET A 129 -1.14 3.30 -3.74
CA MET A 129 -1.99 4.46 -4.00
C MET A 129 -1.50 5.18 -5.25
N ASP A 130 -2.41 5.72 -6.07
CA ASP A 130 -2.01 6.57 -7.19
C ASP A 130 -1.26 7.80 -6.65
N ARG A 131 -0.13 8.14 -7.30
CA ARG A 131 0.67 9.33 -6.96
C ARG A 131 -0.04 10.63 -7.29
N TYR A 132 -1.00 10.57 -8.22
CA TYR A 132 -1.75 11.70 -8.73
C TYR A 132 -3.23 11.33 -8.75
N GLU A 133 -4.08 12.34 -8.72
CA GLU A 133 -5.52 12.16 -8.96
C GLU A 133 -5.77 11.53 -10.34
N VAL A 134 -6.90 10.84 -10.48
CA VAL A 134 -7.28 10.22 -11.75
C VAL A 134 -7.45 11.30 -12.80
N THR A 135 -6.68 11.23 -13.88
CA THR A 135 -6.74 12.25 -14.94
C THR A 135 -7.96 12.09 -15.83
N GLN A 136 -8.39 13.20 -16.47
CA GLN A 136 -9.48 13.20 -17.43
C GLN A 136 -9.26 12.18 -18.55
N LYS A 137 -8.03 12.06 -19.06
CA LYS A 137 -7.68 11.07 -20.10
C LYS A 137 -7.87 9.64 -19.60
N ASN A 138 -7.38 9.31 -18.40
CA ASN A 138 -7.47 7.97 -17.86
C ASN A 138 -8.93 7.58 -17.57
N TYR A 139 -9.70 8.51 -17.01
CA TYR A 139 -11.13 8.33 -16.78
C TYR A 139 -11.88 8.10 -18.10
N LEU A 140 -11.71 8.99 -19.07
CA LEU A 140 -12.35 8.90 -20.39
C LEU A 140 -12.02 7.57 -21.10
N ASN A 141 -10.76 7.14 -21.08
CA ASN A 141 -10.34 5.91 -21.74
C ASN A 141 -10.99 4.65 -21.15
N LEU A 142 -11.26 4.64 -19.84
CA LEU A 142 -11.82 3.47 -19.15
C LEU A 142 -13.36 3.51 -19.09
N MET A 143 -13.92 4.70 -18.88
CA MET A 143 -15.35 4.89 -18.64
C MET A 143 -16.13 5.20 -19.92
N GLY A 144 -15.47 5.77 -20.94
CA GLY A 144 -16.07 6.15 -22.22
C GLY A 144 -16.65 7.58 -22.22
N GLU A 145 -16.63 8.27 -21.09
CA GLU A 145 -17.12 9.64 -20.94
C GLU A 145 -16.23 10.45 -19.98
N ASN A 146 -16.32 11.78 -20.05
CA ASN A 146 -15.62 12.70 -19.14
C ASN A 146 -16.63 13.70 -18.56
N PRO A 147 -16.98 13.60 -17.26
CA PRO A 147 -17.97 14.47 -16.63
C PRO A 147 -17.44 15.85 -16.25
N SER A 148 -16.15 16.13 -16.46
CA SER A 148 -15.50 17.36 -15.99
C SER A 148 -16.16 18.60 -16.59
N ASN A 149 -16.34 19.66 -15.79
CA ASN A 149 -16.86 20.95 -16.28
C ASN A 149 -15.78 21.93 -16.76
N THR A 150 -14.52 21.50 -16.73
CA THR A 150 -13.38 22.25 -17.27
C THR A 150 -13.14 21.84 -18.72
N GLU A 151 -12.43 22.68 -19.48
CA GLU A 151 -11.93 22.28 -20.80
C GLU A 151 -11.13 20.97 -20.70
N PHE A 152 -11.22 20.14 -21.75
CA PHE A 152 -10.51 18.88 -21.77
C PHE A 152 -9.00 19.11 -21.76
N SER A 153 -8.36 18.65 -20.69
CA SER A 153 -6.90 18.62 -20.58
C SER A 153 -6.48 17.25 -20.05
N PRO A 154 -5.68 16.49 -20.81
CA PRO A 154 -5.50 15.05 -20.56
C PRO A 154 -4.85 14.73 -19.21
N ASP A 155 -4.05 15.65 -18.68
CA ASP A 155 -3.29 15.47 -17.45
C ASP A 155 -3.94 16.16 -16.24
N MET A 156 -5.03 16.92 -16.46
CA MET A 156 -5.83 17.48 -15.37
C MET A 156 -6.65 16.39 -14.67
N PRO A 157 -6.94 16.53 -13.37
CA PRO A 157 -7.83 15.62 -12.67
C PRO A 157 -9.23 15.65 -13.26
N VAL A 158 -9.86 14.48 -13.32
CA VAL A 158 -11.29 14.39 -13.61
C VAL A 158 -12.07 14.98 -12.43
N ASN A 159 -13.10 15.77 -12.70
CA ASN A 159 -13.98 16.33 -11.68
C ASN A 159 -15.45 16.07 -12.02
N ARG A 160 -16.36 16.43 -11.09
CA ARG A 160 -17.81 16.13 -11.17
C ARG A 160 -18.13 14.64 -11.28
N VAL A 161 -17.26 13.80 -10.74
CA VAL A 161 -17.49 12.37 -10.55
C VAL A 161 -18.17 12.19 -9.19
N THR A 162 -19.30 11.50 -9.17
CA THR A 162 -19.98 11.08 -7.94
C THR A 162 -19.19 9.96 -7.26
N TRP A 163 -19.44 9.74 -5.98
CA TRP A 163 -18.82 8.63 -5.26
C TRP A 163 -19.09 7.26 -5.92
N HIS A 164 -20.30 7.05 -6.43
CA HIS A 164 -20.68 5.80 -7.09
C HIS A 164 -19.91 5.57 -8.39
N GLU A 165 -19.72 6.62 -9.20
CA GLU A 165 -18.93 6.57 -10.43
C GLU A 165 -17.45 6.33 -10.15
N ALA A 166 -16.91 6.92 -9.08
CA ALA A 166 -15.54 6.68 -8.65
C ALA A 166 -15.32 5.21 -8.21
N VAL A 167 -16.29 4.62 -7.51
CA VAL A 167 -16.28 3.19 -7.16
C VAL A 167 -16.35 2.32 -8.41
N GLU A 168 -17.24 2.65 -9.36
CA GLU A 168 -17.35 1.93 -10.64
C GLU A 168 -16.03 1.99 -11.44
N TYR A 169 -15.38 3.16 -11.50
CA TYR A 169 -14.06 3.31 -12.11
C TYR A 169 -13.05 2.33 -11.49
N CYS A 170 -13.00 2.21 -10.16
CA CYS A 170 -12.15 1.24 -9.47
C CYS A 170 -12.50 -0.22 -9.82
N MET A 171 -13.78 -0.55 -9.94
CA MET A 171 -14.22 -1.90 -10.34
C MET A 171 -13.78 -2.23 -11.78
N ARG A 172 -14.04 -1.33 -12.74
CA ARG A 172 -13.61 -1.52 -14.13
C ARG A 172 -12.10 -1.58 -14.27
N MET A 173 -11.37 -0.80 -13.48
CA MET A 173 -9.91 -0.82 -13.47
C MET A 173 -9.39 -2.17 -12.95
N THR A 174 -10.04 -2.71 -11.91
CA THR A 174 -9.76 -4.05 -11.40
C THR A 174 -9.95 -5.10 -12.48
N ASP A 175 -11.09 -5.10 -13.17
CA ASP A 175 -11.40 -6.09 -14.20
C ASP A 175 -10.50 -5.96 -15.43
N SER A 176 -10.23 -4.74 -15.87
CA SER A 176 -9.32 -4.44 -16.97
C SER A 176 -7.90 -4.94 -16.69
N LYS A 177 -7.32 -4.58 -15.53
CA LYS A 177 -5.96 -5.00 -15.17
C LYS A 177 -5.87 -6.49 -14.87
N ARG A 178 -6.91 -7.09 -14.30
CA ARG A 178 -6.96 -8.54 -14.06
C ARG A 178 -7.03 -9.32 -15.38
N SER A 179 -7.89 -8.90 -16.31
CA SER A 179 -8.02 -9.52 -17.63
C SER A 179 -6.74 -9.39 -18.46
N ALA A 180 -5.97 -8.32 -18.26
CA ALA A 180 -4.65 -8.12 -18.86
C ALA A 180 -3.51 -8.90 -18.15
N GLY A 181 -3.79 -9.64 -17.07
CA GLY A 181 -2.77 -10.34 -16.29
C GLY A 181 -1.82 -9.41 -15.50
N LEU A 182 -2.19 -8.13 -15.35
CA LEU A 182 -1.40 -7.10 -14.68
C LEU A 182 -1.76 -6.91 -13.19
N LEU A 183 -2.86 -7.50 -12.74
CA LEU A 183 -3.32 -7.45 -11.34
C LEU A 183 -3.35 -8.87 -10.75
N PRO A 184 -2.56 -9.17 -9.69
CA PRO A 184 -2.56 -10.50 -9.10
C PRO A 184 -3.90 -10.85 -8.45
N LYS A 185 -4.12 -12.16 -8.29
CA LYS A 185 -5.28 -12.68 -7.55
C LYS A 185 -5.27 -12.12 -6.11
N GLY A 186 -6.43 -11.65 -5.67
CA GLY A 186 -6.60 -11.05 -4.33
C GLY A 186 -6.35 -9.54 -4.27
N TYR A 187 -5.89 -8.91 -5.37
CA TYR A 187 -5.74 -7.46 -5.46
C TYR A 187 -6.90 -6.83 -6.22
N VAL A 188 -7.25 -5.61 -5.82
CA VAL A 188 -8.30 -4.77 -6.41
C VAL A 188 -7.85 -3.31 -6.38
N TYR A 189 -8.35 -2.52 -7.34
CA TYR A 189 -8.40 -1.07 -7.22
C TYR A 189 -9.65 -0.71 -6.41
N ARG A 190 -9.53 0.26 -5.52
CA ARG A 190 -10.61 0.82 -4.71
C ARG A 190 -10.25 2.23 -4.27
N LEU A 191 -11.25 2.98 -3.82
CA LEU A 191 -11.00 4.23 -3.10
C LEU A 191 -10.23 3.92 -1.79
N PRO A 192 -9.29 4.79 -1.39
CA PRO A 192 -8.66 4.69 -0.08
C PRO A 192 -9.71 4.90 1.01
N THR A 193 -9.50 4.28 2.18
CA THR A 193 -10.24 4.72 3.37
C THR A 193 -9.73 6.10 3.79
N GLU A 194 -10.50 6.82 4.61
CA GLU A 194 -10.07 8.10 5.16
C GLU A 194 -8.73 7.99 5.89
N ALA A 195 -8.57 6.96 6.73
CA ALA A 195 -7.33 6.70 7.46
C ALA A 195 -6.14 6.37 6.53
N GLU A 196 -6.37 5.66 5.43
CA GLU A 196 -5.33 5.38 4.43
C GLU A 196 -4.91 6.64 3.67
N TRP A 197 -5.89 7.48 3.30
CA TRP A 197 -5.65 8.73 2.61
C TRP A 197 -4.83 9.68 3.49
N GLU A 198 -5.28 9.93 4.73
CA GLU A 198 -4.56 10.83 5.64
C GLU A 198 -3.16 10.31 5.98
N TYR A 199 -3.01 9.00 6.21
CA TYR A 199 -1.71 8.38 6.45
C TYR A 199 -0.73 8.58 5.28
N ALA A 200 -1.21 8.39 4.05
CA ALA A 200 -0.42 8.59 2.85
C ALA A 200 -0.05 10.07 2.66
N CYS A 201 -1.01 10.98 2.84
CA CYS A 201 -0.80 12.43 2.71
C CYS A 201 0.18 12.97 3.75
N ARG A 202 0.11 12.51 5.00
CA ARG A 202 1.05 12.92 6.05
C ARG A 202 2.48 12.47 5.78
N ALA A 203 2.67 11.33 5.10
CA ALA A 203 4.00 10.80 4.78
C ALA A 203 4.98 10.74 5.98
N GLY A 204 4.45 10.52 7.19
CA GLY A 204 5.22 10.47 8.45
C GLY A 204 5.38 11.82 9.18
N THR A 205 4.93 12.92 8.58
CA THR A 205 4.85 14.23 9.24
C THR A 205 3.66 14.29 10.21
N LYS A 206 3.70 15.28 11.11
CA LYS A 206 2.66 15.53 12.13
C LYS A 206 2.04 16.93 12.03
N GLY A 207 2.52 17.72 11.08
CA GLY A 207 2.06 19.10 10.91
C GLY A 207 0.72 19.17 10.19
N ALA A 208 0.20 20.39 10.09
CA ALA A 208 -1.04 20.70 9.37
C ALA A 208 -0.95 20.32 7.87
N TYR A 209 0.24 20.44 7.29
CA TYR A 209 0.53 20.06 5.91
C TYR A 209 1.62 18.99 5.84
N SER A 210 1.68 18.28 4.72
CA SER A 210 2.71 17.27 4.44
C SER A 210 4.15 17.83 4.40
N TYR A 211 4.29 19.15 4.34
CA TYR A 211 5.56 19.90 4.30
C TYR A 211 5.76 20.85 5.50
N GLY A 212 4.95 20.71 6.56
CA GLY A 212 5.06 21.50 7.80
C GLY A 212 3.76 22.22 8.17
N ASP A 213 3.86 23.28 8.97
CA ASP A 213 2.68 23.91 9.60
C ASP A 213 2.22 25.23 8.95
N SER A 214 2.92 25.70 7.91
CA SER A 214 2.63 26.99 7.26
C SER A 214 1.99 26.79 5.90
N ALA A 215 0.81 27.39 5.73
CA ALA A 215 0.08 27.47 4.48
C ALA A 215 0.82 28.30 3.41
N ASP A 216 1.77 29.16 3.81
CA ASP A 216 2.50 30.06 2.90
C ASP A 216 3.40 29.29 1.92
N LYS A 217 3.61 28.00 2.15
CA LYS A 217 4.35 27.09 1.25
C LYS A 217 3.47 26.41 0.19
N LEU A 218 2.19 26.76 0.09
CA LEU A 218 1.27 26.24 -0.94
C LEU A 218 1.61 26.73 -2.36
N SER A 219 2.47 27.74 -2.52
CA SER A 219 2.76 28.39 -3.80
C SER A 219 4.10 27.99 -4.45
N GLU A 220 4.74 26.89 -4.03
CA GLU A 220 6.00 26.39 -4.63
C GLU A 220 5.79 25.16 -5.52
#